data_AF-A0AA96K2B4-F1
#
_entry.id   AF-A0AA96K2B4-F1
#
_cell.length_a   1.000
_cell.length_b   1.000
_cell.length_c   1.000
_cell.angle_alpha   90.00
_cell.angle_beta   90.00
_cell.angle_gamma   90.00
#
_symmetry.space_group_name_H-M   'P 1'
#
loop_
_entity.id
_entity.type
_entity.pdbx_description
1 polymer ?
#
loop_
_entity_poly.entity_id
_entity_poly.type
_entity_poly.pdbx_seq_one_letter_code
_entity_poly.pdbx_strand_id
1 'polypeptide(L)'
;MTRKKFESLLLVVLGSVMLFEWSGSTLTDGKRSAMAQSGSTGYSAVSSVLTPDPEDVPFFRAIADDQEKKLSTCKSEDECRAVHFLRGVVALYENRELAALHFRKVVASNPNSALAGESRFWLWLLDVLNTPGGGIASEGLTKRLVREIVNKELLVHELSRQLETDSVDALKQELTNREKAVDELNQALANLSKQTEQLKKEQALRQDVQQELKSSERKVQELTNQLEALRRIDQEIREKAPPTRPSEKMAPTPKLERAEEKEFPNEGEGKK
;
A
#
# COMPACT_ATOMS: atom_id res chain seq x y z
N MET A 1 -1.87 12.48 -7.09
CA MET A 1 -3.04 13.37 -7.26
C MET A 1 -3.87 13.46 -5.97
N THR A 2 -3.24 13.46 -4.79
CA THR A 2 -3.90 13.00 -3.54
C THR A 2 -3.66 13.86 -2.29
N ARG A 3 -2.91 14.98 -2.34
CA ARG A 3 -2.77 15.88 -1.18
C ARG A 3 -3.89 16.92 -1.07
N LYS A 4 -4.46 17.37 -2.20
CA LYS A 4 -5.52 18.40 -2.21
C LYS A 4 -6.89 17.92 -1.74
N LYS A 5 -7.14 16.60 -1.75
CA LYS A 5 -8.43 16.04 -1.32
C LYS A 5 -8.55 15.91 0.21
N PHE A 6 -7.44 15.87 0.94
CA PHE A 6 -7.44 15.69 2.39
C PHE A 6 -7.82 16.99 3.12
N GLU A 7 -7.36 18.15 2.65
CA GLU A 7 -7.81 19.44 3.20
C GLU A 7 -9.27 19.74 2.91
N SER A 8 -9.80 19.24 1.77
CA SER A 8 -11.20 19.44 1.41
C SER A 8 -12.17 18.64 2.29
N LEU A 9 -11.72 17.56 2.95
CA LEU A 9 -12.57 16.76 3.85
C LEU A 9 -12.57 17.30 5.28
N LEU A 10 -11.44 17.83 5.75
CA LEU A 10 -11.35 18.53 7.04
C LEU A 10 -12.18 19.82 7.06
N LEU A 11 -12.29 20.51 5.92
CA LEU A 11 -13.12 21.71 5.78
C LEU A 11 -14.63 21.43 5.65
N VAL A 12 -15.04 20.25 5.15
CA VAL A 12 -16.46 19.92 4.96
C VAL A 12 -17.14 19.50 6.26
N VAL A 13 -16.40 18.95 7.23
CA VAL A 13 -16.99 18.49 8.51
C VAL A 13 -17.12 19.63 9.54
N LEU A 14 -16.23 20.64 9.50
CA LEU A 14 -16.35 21.85 10.32
C LEU A 14 -17.37 22.86 9.75
N GLY A 15 -17.75 22.74 8.48
CA GLY A 15 -18.65 23.70 7.80
C GLY A 15 -20.15 23.60 8.11
N SER A 16 -20.59 22.69 9.00
CA SER A 16 -22.03 22.45 9.24
C SER A 16 -22.62 23.10 10.49
N VAL A 17 -21.89 23.93 11.22
CA VAL A 17 -22.47 24.71 12.33
C VAL A 17 -22.04 26.16 12.20
N MET A 18 -23.02 27.05 12.15
CA MET A 18 -22.93 28.53 12.06
C MET A 18 -23.01 29.15 10.66
N LEU A 19 -24.15 28.94 9.99
CA LEU A 19 -24.78 30.02 9.23
C LEU A 19 -25.49 30.93 10.23
N PHE A 20 -24.77 31.92 10.78
CA PHE A 20 -25.39 33.06 11.47
C PHE A 20 -25.01 34.31 10.66
N GLU A 21 -25.94 34.75 9.81
CA GLU A 21 -25.89 36.06 9.18
C GLU A 21 -25.95 37.12 10.26
N TRP A 22 -24.81 37.75 10.55
CA TRP A 22 -24.78 38.97 11.35
C TRP A 22 -25.09 40.14 10.41
N SER A 23 -26.36 40.50 10.30
CA SER A 23 -26.80 41.74 9.69
C SER A 23 -26.39 42.92 10.58
N GLY A 24 -25.79 43.92 9.96
CA GLY A 24 -25.27 45.10 10.63
C GLY A 24 -26.36 45.88 11.37
N SER A 25 -25.97 46.49 12.48
CA SER A 25 -26.70 47.62 13.05
C SER A 25 -25.72 48.62 13.63
N THR A 26 -25.91 49.84 13.17
CA THR A 26 -25.10 51.03 13.34
C THR A 26 -25.25 51.64 14.73
N LEU A 27 -24.09 52.02 15.29
CA LEU A 27 -23.81 53.25 16.03
C LEU A 27 -25.04 54.07 16.49
N THR A 28 -25.28 54.12 17.81
CA THR A 28 -25.67 55.39 18.44
C THR A 28 -24.92 55.62 19.75
N ASP A 29 -24.64 56.91 19.89
CA ASP A 29 -23.77 57.61 20.80
C ASP A 29 -24.30 57.58 22.25
N GLY A 30 -23.42 57.30 23.20
CA GLY A 30 -23.75 57.10 24.61
C GLY A 30 -22.78 57.83 25.53
N LYS A 31 -22.91 59.16 25.58
CA LYS A 31 -22.30 60.05 26.58
C LYS A 31 -22.34 59.42 27.99
N ARG A 32 -21.17 59.23 28.62
CA ARG A 32 -21.10 58.95 30.06
C ARG A 32 -19.94 59.72 30.70
N SER A 33 -20.30 60.54 31.67
CA SER A 33 -19.43 61.40 32.48
C SER A 33 -18.31 60.63 33.18
N ALA A 34 -17.13 61.25 33.19
CA ALA A 34 -16.01 60.89 34.03
C ALA A 34 -16.28 61.31 35.48
N MET A 35 -16.17 60.35 36.41
CA MET A 35 -15.73 60.63 37.78
C MET A 35 -14.62 59.63 38.10
N ALA A 36 -13.45 60.19 38.39
CA ALA A 36 -12.28 59.49 38.86
C ALA A 36 -12.53 58.96 40.27
N GLN A 37 -12.21 57.69 40.51
CA GLN A 37 -11.78 57.22 41.82
C GLN A 37 -10.58 56.29 41.66
N SER A 38 -9.51 56.72 42.30
CA SER A 38 -8.29 55.98 42.59
C SER A 38 -8.62 54.79 43.49
N GLY A 39 -8.17 53.60 43.12
CA GLY A 39 -8.41 52.38 43.88
C GLY A 39 -7.57 51.22 43.40
N SER A 40 -6.45 51.00 44.10
CA SER A 40 -5.76 49.72 44.33
C SER A 40 -5.51 48.79 43.13
N THR A 41 -4.26 48.77 42.66
CA THR A 41 -3.68 47.74 41.79
C THR A 41 -3.57 46.41 42.55
N GLY A 42 -4.70 45.75 42.75
CA GLY A 42 -4.75 44.33 43.08
C GLY A 42 -4.59 43.55 41.77
N TYR A 43 -3.49 42.82 41.63
CA TYR A 43 -3.33 41.81 40.57
C TYR A 43 -4.48 40.81 40.71
N SER A 44 -5.52 40.99 39.89
CA SER A 44 -6.70 40.14 39.92
C SER A 44 -6.28 38.74 39.49
N ALA A 45 -6.64 37.77 40.31
CA ALA A 45 -6.25 36.38 40.19
C ALA A 45 -6.48 35.86 38.76
N VAL A 46 -5.55 35.02 38.29
CA VAL A 46 -5.68 34.17 37.12
C VAL A 46 -6.85 33.20 37.32
N SER A 47 -8.07 33.68 37.12
CA SER A 47 -9.28 32.88 37.22
C SER A 47 -9.50 32.11 35.91
N SER A 48 -9.70 30.80 36.04
CA SER A 48 -10.23 29.96 34.96
C SER A 48 -11.52 30.56 34.42
N VAL A 49 -11.73 30.47 33.10
CA VAL A 49 -12.95 30.98 32.43
C VAL A 49 -14.14 30.07 32.74
N LEU A 50 -13.88 28.77 32.85
CA LEU A 50 -14.84 27.75 33.17
C LEU A 50 -14.34 26.93 34.35
N THR A 51 -15.23 26.61 35.29
CA THR A 51 -14.93 25.64 36.35
C THR A 51 -15.19 24.23 35.81
N PRO A 52 -14.16 23.38 35.62
CA PRO A 52 -14.38 21.99 35.20
C PRO A 52 -15.08 21.20 36.31
N ASP A 53 -15.92 20.24 35.92
CA ASP A 53 -16.39 19.25 36.88
C ASP A 53 -15.18 18.41 37.35
N PRO A 54 -15.11 18.03 38.64
CA PRO A 54 -13.91 17.41 39.22
C PRO A 54 -13.51 16.10 38.52
N GLU A 55 -14.47 15.40 37.91
CA GLU A 55 -14.27 14.15 37.17
C GLU A 55 -13.53 14.36 35.83
N ASP A 56 -13.65 15.55 35.23
CA ASP A 56 -13.08 15.83 33.90
C ASP A 56 -11.74 16.56 33.94
N VAL A 57 -11.33 17.04 35.11
CA VAL A 57 -10.00 17.64 35.31
C VAL A 57 -8.87 16.76 34.78
N PRO A 58 -8.78 15.44 35.10
CA PRO A 58 -7.72 14.59 34.55
C PRO A 58 -7.82 14.44 33.02
N PHE A 59 -9.04 14.41 32.47
CA PHE A 59 -9.27 14.30 31.03
C PHE A 59 -8.76 15.53 30.28
N PHE A 60 -9.15 16.74 30.70
CA PHE A 60 -8.68 17.98 30.08
C PHE A 60 -7.17 18.17 30.24
N ARG A 61 -6.59 17.80 31.39
CA ARG A 61 -5.14 17.84 31.59
C ARG A 61 -4.39 16.93 30.62
N ALA A 62 -4.84 15.68 30.45
CA ALA A 62 -4.19 14.75 29.52
C ALA A 62 -4.21 15.27 28.08
N ILE A 63 -5.31 15.92 27.67
CA ILE A 63 -5.40 16.54 26.34
C ILE A 63 -4.45 17.74 26.22
N ALA A 64 -4.38 18.60 27.24
CA ALA A 64 -3.46 19.73 27.26
C ALA A 64 -2.00 19.27 27.11
N ASP A 65 -1.59 18.24 27.86
CA ASP A 65 -0.24 17.66 27.79
C ASP A 65 0.07 17.06 26.39
N ASP A 66 -0.90 16.36 25.79
CA ASP A 66 -0.76 15.82 24.43
C ASP A 66 -0.63 16.95 23.38
N GLN A 67 -1.44 18.01 23.49
CA GLN A 67 -1.33 19.14 22.59
C GLN A 67 0.02 19.85 22.75
N GLU A 68 0.53 20.04 23.96
CA GLU A 68 1.84 20.66 24.19
C GLU A 68 2.98 19.83 23.56
N LYS A 69 2.91 18.51 23.69
CA LYS A 69 3.83 17.60 23.00
C LYS A 69 3.73 17.76 21.49
N LYS A 70 2.53 17.83 20.93
CA LYS A 70 2.32 18.05 19.48
C LYS A 70 2.87 19.39 19.02
N LEU A 71 2.66 20.46 19.80
CA LEU A 71 3.22 21.79 19.53
C LEU A 71 4.75 21.76 19.44
N SER A 72 5.43 20.96 20.29
CA SER A 72 6.88 20.82 20.24
C SER A 72 7.42 20.12 18.98
N THR A 73 6.56 19.42 18.23
CA THR A 73 6.91 18.63 17.04
C THR A 73 6.48 19.26 15.71
N CYS A 74 5.70 20.35 15.76
CA CYS A 74 5.23 21.03 14.56
C CYS A 74 6.39 21.62 13.74
N LYS A 75 6.30 21.52 12.41
CA LYS A 75 7.32 22.07 11.49
C LYS A 75 6.93 23.44 10.93
N SER A 76 5.64 23.77 10.93
CA SER A 76 5.13 25.05 10.43
C SER A 76 3.94 25.55 11.26
N GLU A 77 3.74 26.87 11.28
CA GLU A 77 2.62 27.54 11.95
C GLU A 77 1.24 27.08 11.42
N ASP A 78 1.19 26.65 10.15
CA ASP A 78 -0.03 26.14 9.52
C ASP A 78 -0.41 24.75 10.02
N GLU A 79 0.55 23.83 10.09
CA GLU A 79 0.36 22.48 10.66
C GLU A 79 -0.03 22.54 12.14
N CYS A 80 0.51 23.53 12.86
CA CYS A 80 0.28 23.72 14.28
C CYS A 80 -1.05 24.41 14.61
N ARG A 81 -1.78 24.90 13.60
CA ARG A 81 -2.99 25.70 13.80
C ARG A 81 -4.09 24.94 14.52
N ALA A 82 -4.39 23.71 14.11
CA ALA A 82 -5.40 22.88 14.75
C ALA A 82 -5.02 22.53 16.20
N VAL A 83 -3.72 22.28 16.44
CA VAL A 83 -3.17 22.00 17.78
C VAL A 83 -3.31 23.23 18.68
N HIS A 84 -3.00 24.43 18.17
CA HIS A 84 -3.24 25.68 18.90
C HIS A 84 -4.71 25.89 19.20
N PHE A 85 -5.61 25.64 18.25
CA PHE A 85 -7.05 25.77 18.47
C PHE A 85 -7.54 24.88 19.62
N LEU A 86 -7.26 23.57 19.54
CA LEU A 86 -7.68 22.62 20.57
C LEU A 86 -7.04 22.94 21.93
N ARG A 87 -5.76 23.31 21.94
CA ARG A 87 -5.08 23.74 23.18
C ARG A 87 -5.73 24.97 23.81
N GLY A 88 -6.19 25.92 22.99
CA GLY A 88 -6.94 27.10 23.44
C GLY A 88 -8.32 26.75 24.01
N VAL A 89 -9.03 25.82 23.37
CA VAL A 89 -10.32 25.30 23.86
C VAL A 89 -10.17 24.62 25.22
N VAL A 90 -9.15 23.77 25.40
CA VAL A 90 -8.88 23.14 26.70
C VAL A 90 -8.41 24.15 27.75
N ALA A 91 -7.61 25.14 27.35
CA ALA A 91 -7.13 26.20 28.25
C ALA A 91 -8.26 27.05 28.86
N LEU A 92 -9.49 27.01 28.31
CA LEU A 92 -10.65 27.68 28.91
C LEU A 92 -10.93 27.20 30.34
N TYR A 93 -10.57 25.95 30.68
CA TYR A 93 -10.68 25.41 32.04
C TYR A 93 -9.47 25.72 32.93
N GLU A 94 -8.35 26.14 32.35
CA GLU A 94 -7.08 26.35 33.07
C GLU A 94 -6.84 27.84 33.34
N ASN A 95 -6.77 28.63 32.28
CA ASN A 95 -6.38 30.02 32.35
C ASN A 95 -6.88 30.76 31.10
N ARG A 96 -7.64 31.82 31.35
CA ARG A 96 -8.17 32.73 30.33
C ARG A 96 -7.09 33.26 29.38
N GLU A 97 -5.99 33.75 29.90
CA GLU A 97 -4.93 34.38 29.10
C GLU A 97 -4.18 33.34 28.27
N LEU A 98 -4.04 32.13 28.79
CA LEU A 98 -3.51 31.00 28.04
C LEU A 98 -4.43 30.66 26.87
N ALA A 99 -5.74 30.54 27.11
CA ALA A 99 -6.71 30.29 26.04
C ALA A 99 -6.64 31.38 24.96
N ALA A 100 -6.65 32.65 25.37
CA ALA A 100 -6.54 33.78 24.45
C ALA A 100 -5.24 33.76 23.63
N LEU A 101 -4.10 33.38 24.24
CA LEU A 101 -2.82 33.25 23.55
C LEU A 101 -2.91 32.24 22.41
N HIS A 102 -3.48 31.06 22.67
CA HIS A 102 -3.60 30.01 21.67
C HIS A 102 -4.55 30.41 20.53
N PHE A 103 -5.70 31.02 20.83
CA PHE A 103 -6.61 31.52 19.80
C PHE A 103 -6.00 32.64 18.95
N ARG A 104 -5.20 33.54 19.55
CA ARG A 104 -4.47 34.57 18.80
C ARG A 104 -3.46 33.97 17.82
N LYS A 105 -2.75 32.91 18.20
CA LYS A 105 -1.84 32.19 17.30
C LYS A 105 -2.56 31.60 16.09
N VAL A 106 -3.76 31.03 16.28
CA VAL A 106 -4.60 30.54 15.18
C VAL A 106 -5.00 31.64 14.20
N VAL A 107 -5.42 32.80 14.72
CA VAL A 107 -5.80 33.95 13.89
C VAL A 107 -4.58 34.54 13.16
N ALA A 108 -3.42 34.59 13.83
CA ALA A 108 -2.20 35.13 13.27
C ALA A 108 -1.63 34.26 12.15
N SER A 109 -1.69 32.92 12.28
CA SER A 109 -1.15 32.02 11.26
C SER A 109 -1.99 32.04 9.97
N ASN A 110 -3.32 32.10 10.08
CA ASN A 110 -4.18 32.26 8.90
C ASN A 110 -5.51 32.96 9.22
N PRO A 111 -5.60 34.28 8.99
CA PRO A 111 -6.75 35.07 9.40
C PRO A 111 -8.04 34.74 8.64
N ASN A 112 -7.96 34.15 7.44
CA ASN A 112 -9.12 33.89 6.60
C ASN A 112 -9.65 32.45 6.71
N SER A 113 -9.07 31.63 7.58
CA SER A 113 -9.50 30.25 7.81
C SER A 113 -10.76 30.16 8.69
N ALA A 114 -11.52 29.06 8.56
CA ALA A 114 -12.67 28.77 9.43
C ALA A 114 -12.28 28.76 10.92
N LEU A 115 -11.16 28.10 11.25
CA LEU A 115 -10.59 28.09 12.62
C LEU A 115 -10.27 29.49 13.15
N ALA A 116 -9.88 30.44 12.29
CA ALA A 116 -9.68 31.82 12.71
C ALA A 116 -11.00 32.55 12.95
N GLY A 117 -12.07 32.20 12.24
CA GLY A 117 -13.43 32.66 12.56
C GLY A 117 -13.87 32.18 13.95
N GLU A 118 -13.72 30.87 14.21
CA GLU A 118 -14.04 30.27 15.51
C GLU A 118 -13.17 30.83 16.64
N SER A 119 -11.87 31.01 16.40
CA SER A 119 -10.95 31.60 17.38
C SER A 119 -11.31 33.04 17.73
N ARG A 120 -11.80 33.83 16.77
CA ARG A 120 -12.30 35.19 17.03
C ARG A 120 -13.56 35.18 17.88
N PHE A 121 -14.47 34.22 17.65
CA PHE A 121 -15.64 34.04 18.51
C PHE A 121 -15.21 33.76 19.96
N TRP A 122 -14.24 32.85 20.17
CA TRP A 122 -13.72 32.57 21.51
C TRP A 122 -13.07 33.80 22.14
N LEU A 123 -12.24 34.55 21.41
CA LEU A 123 -11.63 35.79 21.90
C LEU A 123 -12.69 36.82 22.31
N TRP A 124 -13.72 37.02 21.48
CA TRP A 124 -14.84 37.89 21.81
C TRP A 124 -15.58 37.42 23.06
N LEU A 125 -15.85 36.11 23.18
CA LEU A 125 -16.51 35.55 24.35
C LEU A 125 -15.69 35.77 25.62
N LEU A 126 -14.37 35.57 25.55
CA LEU A 126 -13.46 35.87 26.66
C LEU A 126 -13.59 37.35 27.05
N ASP A 127 -13.55 38.28 26.11
CA ASP A 127 -13.68 39.72 26.37
C ASP A 127 -15.02 40.07 27.04
N VAL A 128 -16.14 39.52 26.56
CA VAL A 128 -17.46 39.68 27.17
C VAL A 128 -17.46 39.18 28.61
N LEU A 129 -16.89 38.00 28.88
CA LEU A 129 -16.80 37.44 30.23
C LEU A 129 -15.90 38.26 31.17
N ASN A 130 -15.05 39.16 30.65
CA ASN A 130 -14.25 40.07 31.48
C ASN A 130 -15.06 41.27 31.99
N THR A 131 -16.17 41.59 31.34
CA THR A 131 -16.89 42.82 31.64
C THR A 131 -17.71 42.66 32.92
N PRO A 132 -17.49 43.51 33.95
CA PRO A 132 -18.25 43.44 35.19
C PRO A 132 -19.72 43.74 34.92
N GLY A 133 -20.59 42.76 35.16
CA GLY A 133 -22.03 42.82 34.86
C GLY A 133 -22.46 42.04 33.62
N GLY A 134 -21.51 41.52 32.81
CA GLY A 134 -21.75 40.58 31.70
C GLY A 134 -21.93 39.15 32.20
N GLY A 135 -22.82 38.93 33.17
CA GLY A 135 -23.14 37.59 33.66
C GLY A 135 -23.93 36.84 32.61
N ILE A 136 -23.34 35.81 31.99
CA ILE A 136 -24.07 35.03 30.99
C ILE A 136 -24.72 33.83 31.66
N ALA A 137 -26.03 33.71 31.47
CA ALA A 137 -26.82 32.49 31.67
C ALA A 137 -26.38 31.31 30.74
N SER A 138 -25.20 31.39 30.11
CA SER A 138 -24.70 30.46 29.10
C SER A 138 -23.51 29.61 29.55
N GLU A 139 -23.00 29.74 30.77
CA GLU A 139 -21.82 28.96 31.23
C GLU A 139 -22.02 27.45 31.01
N GLY A 140 -23.20 26.93 31.35
CA GLY A 140 -23.55 25.53 31.11
C GLY A 140 -23.59 25.13 29.62
N LEU A 141 -24.00 26.05 28.74
CA LEU A 141 -23.99 25.81 27.29
C LEU A 141 -22.55 25.85 26.75
N THR A 142 -21.74 26.80 27.21
CA THR A 142 -20.33 26.91 26.85
C THR A 142 -19.56 25.66 27.30
N LYS A 143 -19.79 25.17 28.53
CA LYS A 143 -19.18 23.91 29.01
C LYS A 143 -19.57 22.71 28.15
N ARG A 144 -20.86 22.55 27.81
CA ARG A 144 -21.32 21.47 26.94
C ARG A 144 -20.69 21.56 25.55
N LEU A 145 -20.62 22.77 24.99
CA LEU A 145 -20.00 23.00 23.68
C LEU A 145 -18.51 22.67 23.68
N VAL A 146 -17.77 23.11 24.70
CA VAL A 146 -16.33 22.81 24.84
C VAL A 146 -16.12 21.30 24.94
N ARG A 147 -16.90 20.61 25.79
CA ARG A 147 -16.83 19.15 25.91
C ARG A 147 -17.11 18.45 24.57
N GLU A 148 -18.13 18.90 23.85
CA GLU A 148 -18.51 18.35 22.55
C GLU A 148 -17.42 18.55 21.50
N ILE A 149 -16.82 19.74 21.43
CA ILE A 149 -15.70 20.05 20.52
C ILE A 149 -14.51 19.14 20.84
N VAL A 150 -14.12 19.05 22.11
CA VAL A 150 -12.98 18.23 22.55
C VAL A 150 -13.22 16.75 22.26
N ASN A 151 -14.42 16.23 22.54
CA ASN A 151 -14.77 14.84 22.27
C ASN A 151 -14.73 14.52 20.77
N LYS A 152 -15.25 15.42 19.93
CA LYS A 152 -15.21 15.27 18.48
C LYS A 152 -13.79 15.26 17.94
N GLU A 153 -12.95 16.20 18.38
CA GLU A 153 -11.54 16.24 17.98
C GLU A 153 -10.78 14.98 18.41
N LEU A 154 -11.07 14.46 19.61
CA LEU A 154 -10.49 13.19 20.06
C LEU A 154 -10.91 12.00 19.19
N LEU A 155 -12.20 11.94 18.80
CA LEU A 155 -12.70 10.91 17.89
C LEU A 155 -12.05 11.01 16.50
N VAL A 156 -11.91 12.22 15.96
CA VAL A 156 -11.20 12.46 14.70
C VAL A 156 -9.75 11.99 14.80
N HIS A 157 -9.09 12.25 15.92
CA HIS A 157 -7.72 11.82 16.14
C HIS A 157 -7.59 10.29 16.23
N GLU A 158 -8.49 9.61 16.95
CA GLU A 158 -8.48 8.15 17.05
C GLU A 158 -8.80 7.49 15.70
N LEU A 159 -9.78 8.00 14.95
CA LEU A 159 -10.08 7.51 13.60
C LEU A 159 -8.91 7.72 12.63
N SER A 160 -8.23 8.86 12.73
CA SER A 160 -7.04 9.14 11.92
C SER A 160 -5.91 8.16 12.25
N ARG A 161 -5.70 7.89 13.54
CA ARG A 161 -4.70 6.92 14.01
C ARG A 161 -5.00 5.50 13.53
N GLN A 162 -6.26 5.08 13.62
CA GLN A 162 -6.71 3.77 13.12
C GLN A 162 -6.53 3.66 11.61
N LEU A 163 -6.89 4.70 10.87
CA LEU A 163 -6.68 4.73 9.42
C LEU A 163 -5.20 4.62 9.06
N GLU A 164 -4.32 5.31 9.78
CA GLU A 164 -2.88 5.20 9.58
C GLU A 164 -2.38 3.78 9.86
N THR A 165 -2.76 3.18 10.99
CA THR A 165 -2.34 1.82 11.33
C THR A 165 -2.85 0.80 10.32
N ASP A 166 -4.12 0.87 9.95
CA ASP A 166 -4.75 -0.06 9.00
C ASP A 166 -4.12 0.08 7.61
N SER A 167 -3.84 1.32 7.19
CA SER A 167 -3.17 1.57 5.91
C SER A 167 -1.73 1.03 5.88
N VAL A 168 -1.00 1.18 6.98
CA VAL A 168 0.38 0.68 7.10
C VAL A 168 0.39 -0.84 7.09
N ASP A 169 -0.53 -1.49 7.81
CA ASP A 169 -0.59 -2.94 7.87
C ASP A 169 -1.05 -3.56 6.55
N ALA A 170 -2.01 -2.94 5.86
CA ALA A 170 -2.38 -3.33 4.50
C ALA A 170 -1.20 -3.21 3.52
N LEU A 171 -0.42 -2.12 3.60
CA LEU A 171 0.77 -1.95 2.77
C LEU A 171 1.86 -2.98 3.09
N LYS A 172 2.09 -3.31 4.36
CA LYS A 172 3.03 -4.38 4.74
C LYS A 172 2.61 -5.74 4.21
N GLN A 173 1.31 -6.05 4.25
CA GLN A 173 0.79 -7.30 3.72
C GLN A 173 1.00 -7.39 2.20
N GLU A 174 0.71 -6.31 1.47
CA GLU A 174 0.95 -6.23 0.03
C GLU A 174 2.44 -6.39 -0.31
N LEU A 175 3.35 -5.76 0.45
CA LEU A 175 4.78 -5.94 0.28
C LEU A 175 5.21 -7.40 0.49
N THR A 176 4.68 -8.04 1.53
CA THR A 176 4.96 -9.46 1.83
C THR A 176 4.48 -10.38 0.70
N ASN A 177 3.32 -10.08 0.12
CA ASN A 177 2.78 -10.84 -1.02
C ASN A 177 3.65 -10.66 -2.27
N ARG A 178 4.11 -9.43 -2.54
CA ARG A 178 5.02 -9.15 -3.67
C ARG A 178 6.36 -9.83 -3.50
N GLU A 179 6.89 -9.86 -2.29
CA GLU A 179 8.16 -10.53 -1.99
C GLU A 179 8.06 -12.03 -2.30
N LYS A 180 6.98 -12.69 -1.87
CA LYS A 180 6.72 -14.10 -2.23
C LYS A 180 6.59 -14.31 -3.74
N ALA A 181 5.89 -13.43 -4.45
CA ALA A 181 5.73 -13.52 -5.90
C ALA A 181 7.07 -13.35 -6.64
N VAL A 182 7.97 -12.49 -6.12
CA VAL A 182 9.34 -12.34 -6.64
C VAL A 182 10.14 -13.62 -6.43
N ASP A 183 10.03 -14.26 -5.27
CA ASP A 183 10.70 -15.53 -5.01
C ASP A 183 10.22 -16.66 -5.91
N GLU A 184 8.91 -16.76 -6.14
CA GLU A 184 8.31 -17.72 -7.09
C GLU A 184 8.81 -17.47 -8.51
N LEU A 185 8.87 -16.20 -8.95
CA LEU A 185 9.39 -15.84 -10.26
C LEU A 185 10.87 -16.21 -10.39
N ASN A 186 11.68 -15.97 -9.35
CA ASN A 186 13.08 -16.36 -9.34
C ASN A 186 13.26 -17.88 -9.45
N GLN A 187 12.42 -18.66 -8.77
CA GLN A 187 12.42 -20.12 -8.90
C GLN A 187 12.03 -20.58 -10.32
N ALA A 188 11.02 -19.94 -10.93
CA ALA A 188 10.61 -20.23 -12.30
C ALA A 188 11.72 -19.93 -13.30
N LEU A 189 12.43 -18.79 -13.13
CA LEU A 189 13.59 -18.44 -13.96
C LEU A 189 14.71 -19.46 -13.83
N ALA A 190 15.01 -19.94 -12.61
CA ALA A 190 16.02 -20.98 -12.40
C ALA A 190 15.65 -22.30 -13.10
N ASN A 191 14.37 -22.68 -13.08
CA ASN A 191 13.88 -23.89 -13.74
C ASN A 191 13.93 -23.76 -15.27
N LEU A 192 13.50 -22.62 -15.83
CA LEU A 192 13.61 -22.35 -17.26
C LEU A 192 15.06 -22.33 -17.74
N SER A 193 15.98 -21.79 -16.95
CA SER A 193 17.41 -21.83 -17.25
C SER A 193 17.92 -23.28 -17.35
N LYS A 194 17.51 -24.16 -16.44
CA LYS A 194 17.87 -25.59 -16.51
C LYS A 194 17.31 -26.29 -17.74
N GLN A 195 16.04 -26.04 -18.08
CA GLN A 195 15.42 -26.58 -19.29
C GLN A 195 16.12 -26.11 -20.56
N THR A 196 16.50 -24.84 -20.62
CA THR A 196 17.23 -24.27 -21.77
C THR A 196 18.58 -24.96 -21.96
N GLU A 197 19.32 -25.21 -20.89
CA GLU A 197 20.59 -25.95 -20.96
C GLU A 197 20.40 -27.41 -21.35
N GLN A 198 19.31 -28.05 -20.91
CA GLN A 198 18.98 -29.42 -21.31
C GLN A 198 18.62 -29.51 -22.81
N LEU A 199 17.82 -28.57 -23.32
CA LEU A 199 17.48 -28.49 -24.74
C LEU A 199 18.72 -28.26 -25.61
N LYS A 200 19.66 -27.42 -25.16
CA LYS A 200 20.95 -27.24 -25.86
C LYS A 200 21.74 -28.55 -25.95
N LYS A 201 21.76 -29.36 -24.87
CA LYS A 201 22.44 -30.67 -24.87
C LYS A 201 21.76 -31.65 -25.83
N GLU A 202 20.43 -31.74 -25.83
CA GLU A 202 19.70 -32.56 -26.81
C GLU A 202 19.94 -32.11 -28.24
N GLN A 203 20.01 -30.80 -28.49
CA GLN A 203 20.29 -30.27 -29.81
C GLN A 203 21.70 -30.66 -30.29
N ALA A 204 22.71 -30.58 -29.41
CA ALA A 204 24.07 -31.03 -29.72
C ALA A 204 24.11 -32.55 -30.01
N LEU A 205 23.41 -33.36 -29.22
CA LEU A 205 23.32 -34.80 -29.45
C LEU A 205 22.65 -35.13 -30.79
N ARG A 206 21.56 -34.44 -31.15
CA ARG A 206 20.89 -34.61 -32.44
C ARG A 206 21.80 -34.25 -33.62
N GLN A 207 22.62 -33.21 -33.48
CA GLN A 207 23.59 -32.83 -34.51
C GLN A 207 24.66 -33.92 -34.72
N ASP A 208 25.15 -34.52 -33.63
CA ASP A 208 26.12 -35.60 -33.68
C ASP A 208 25.55 -36.86 -34.37
N VAL A 209 24.35 -37.30 -33.96
CA VAL A 209 23.64 -38.42 -34.59
C VAL A 209 23.38 -38.17 -36.08
N GLN A 210 23.00 -36.94 -36.45
CA GLN A 210 22.78 -36.58 -37.85
C GLN A 210 24.08 -36.65 -38.67
N GLN A 211 25.22 -36.30 -38.07
CA GLN A 211 26.52 -36.39 -38.72
C GLN A 211 26.97 -37.85 -38.89
N GLU A 212 26.73 -38.69 -37.88
CA GLU A 212 26.99 -40.12 -37.96
C GLU A 212 26.14 -40.79 -39.04
N LEU A 213 24.84 -40.50 -39.10
CA LEU A 213 23.94 -40.95 -40.17
C LEU A 213 24.45 -40.59 -41.55
N LYS A 214 24.84 -39.32 -41.77
CA LYS A 214 25.43 -38.88 -43.05
C LYS A 214 26.71 -39.64 -43.40
N SER A 215 27.54 -39.95 -42.41
CA SER A 215 28.76 -40.73 -42.63
C SER A 215 28.45 -42.18 -43.01
N SER A 216 27.41 -42.76 -42.40
CA SER A 216 26.93 -44.11 -42.68
C SER A 216 26.31 -44.19 -44.07
N GLU A 217 25.47 -43.21 -44.46
CA GLU A 217 24.89 -43.12 -45.81
C GLU A 217 25.97 -43.09 -46.89
N ARG A 218 27.04 -42.31 -46.70
CA ARG A 218 28.18 -42.30 -47.64
C ARG A 218 28.83 -43.68 -47.78
N LYS A 219 29.02 -44.40 -46.67
CA LYS A 219 29.58 -45.77 -46.70
C LYS A 219 28.64 -46.74 -47.40
N VAL A 220 27.33 -46.67 -47.12
CA VAL A 220 26.32 -47.49 -47.79
C VAL A 220 26.31 -47.22 -49.29
N GLN A 221 26.39 -45.96 -49.70
CA GLN A 221 26.42 -45.59 -51.11
C GLN A 221 27.69 -46.10 -51.81
N GLU A 222 28.85 -46.01 -51.16
CA GLU A 222 30.10 -46.59 -51.66
C GLU A 222 29.99 -48.11 -51.85
N LEU A 223 29.49 -48.83 -50.84
CA LEU A 223 29.29 -50.28 -50.92
C LEU A 223 28.25 -50.66 -52.00
N THR A 224 27.23 -49.83 -52.20
CA THR A 224 26.23 -50.03 -53.26
C THR A 224 26.87 -49.86 -54.64
N ASN A 225 27.71 -48.85 -54.84
CA ASN A 225 28.45 -48.65 -56.08
C ASN A 225 29.37 -49.85 -56.38
N GLN A 226 30.06 -50.35 -55.36
CA GLN A 226 30.91 -51.54 -55.48
C GLN A 226 30.09 -52.77 -55.89
N LEU A 227 28.91 -52.98 -55.28
CA LEU A 227 27.99 -54.06 -55.65
C LEU A 227 27.48 -53.94 -57.09
N GLU A 228 27.18 -52.74 -57.57
CA GLU A 228 26.77 -52.53 -58.96
C GLU A 228 27.92 -52.82 -59.94
N ALA A 229 29.14 -52.39 -59.60
CA ALA A 229 30.33 -52.70 -60.40
C ALA A 229 30.58 -54.21 -60.48
N LEU A 230 30.49 -54.92 -59.36
CA LEU A 230 30.57 -56.39 -59.30
C LEU A 230 29.50 -57.06 -60.16
N ARG A 231 28.24 -56.58 -60.11
CA ARG A 231 27.17 -57.09 -60.97
C ARG A 231 27.46 -56.91 -62.47
N ARG A 232 28.06 -55.79 -62.87
CA ARG A 232 28.46 -55.59 -64.28
C ARG A 232 29.52 -56.60 -64.71
N ILE A 233 30.49 -56.88 -63.84
CA ILE A 233 31.52 -57.90 -64.11
C ILE A 233 30.87 -59.28 -64.26
N ASP A 234 29.98 -59.68 -63.35
CA ASP A 234 29.26 -60.95 -63.45
C ASP A 234 28.41 -61.05 -64.73
N GLN A 235 27.76 -59.96 -65.12
CA GLN A 235 26.99 -59.86 -66.35
C GLN A 235 27.88 -60.01 -67.58
N GLU A 236 29.03 -59.31 -67.63
CA GLU A 236 30.01 -59.43 -68.72
C GLU A 236 30.64 -60.83 -68.79
N ILE A 237 30.90 -61.48 -67.65
CA ILE A 237 31.39 -62.87 -67.60
C ILE A 237 30.31 -63.82 -68.11
N ARG A 238 29.05 -63.63 -67.68
CA ARG A 238 27.91 -64.43 -68.15
C ARG A 238 27.66 -64.25 -69.64
N GLU A 239 27.84 -63.05 -70.18
CA GLU A 239 27.73 -62.75 -71.62
C GLU A 239 28.92 -63.30 -72.42
N LYS A 240 30.10 -63.47 -71.80
CA LYS A 240 31.29 -64.11 -72.39
C LYS A 240 31.35 -65.64 -72.21
N ALA A 241 30.46 -66.23 -71.42
CA ALA A 241 30.35 -67.68 -71.27
C ALA A 241 29.56 -68.30 -72.46
N PRO A 242 29.99 -69.42 -73.06
CA PRO A 242 29.29 -70.02 -74.20
C PRO A 242 27.91 -70.58 -73.81
N PRO A 243 26.91 -70.60 -74.72
CA PRO A 243 25.58 -71.11 -74.42
C PRO A 243 25.57 -72.64 -74.42
N THR A 244 25.44 -73.26 -73.24
CA THR A 244 25.01 -74.66 -73.11
C THR A 244 23.55 -74.74 -72.64
N ARG A 245 22.71 -75.34 -73.48
CA ARG A 245 21.29 -75.67 -73.27
C ARG A 245 21.12 -76.89 -72.32
N PRO A 246 19.91 -77.13 -71.77
CA PRO A 246 19.65 -77.86 -70.52
C PRO A 246 19.33 -79.36 -70.72
N SER A 247 19.42 -80.15 -69.64
CA SER A 247 18.63 -81.38 -69.48
C SER A 247 18.41 -81.77 -68.01
N GLU A 248 17.23 -82.35 -67.79
CA GLU A 248 16.54 -82.70 -66.54
C GLU A 248 17.16 -83.83 -65.69
N LYS A 249 16.56 -83.99 -64.49
CA LYS A 249 16.43 -85.16 -63.61
C LYS A 249 17.51 -85.39 -62.54
N MET A 250 17.15 -85.10 -61.28
CA MET A 250 16.62 -86.12 -60.33
C MET A 250 16.32 -85.48 -58.97
N ALA A 251 15.08 -85.65 -58.49
CA ALA A 251 14.72 -85.57 -57.08
C ALA A 251 15.10 -86.91 -56.39
N PRO A 252 15.22 -86.96 -55.04
CA PRO A 252 14.02 -87.10 -54.21
C PRO A 252 14.03 -86.36 -52.85
N THR A 253 12.86 -85.91 -52.45
CA THR A 253 12.41 -85.65 -51.06
C THR A 253 12.31 -86.97 -50.26
N PRO A 254 12.33 -87.03 -48.90
CA PRO A 254 11.29 -86.40 -48.06
C PRO A 254 11.57 -86.10 -46.55
N LYS A 255 10.52 -85.56 -45.90
CA LYS A 255 10.17 -85.43 -44.45
C LYS A 255 10.56 -84.11 -43.76
N LEU A 256 9.67 -83.21 -43.35
CA LEU A 256 8.37 -83.25 -42.62
C LEU A 256 8.52 -83.39 -41.09
N GLU A 257 8.29 -82.27 -40.38
CA GLU A 257 7.80 -82.02 -39.00
C GLU A 257 8.47 -80.74 -38.47
N ARG A 258 7.80 -79.64 -38.07
CA ARG A 258 6.59 -79.31 -37.29
C ARG A 258 6.99 -78.78 -35.88
N ALA A 259 6.50 -77.56 -35.63
CA ALA A 259 6.11 -76.95 -34.34
C ALA A 259 7.12 -76.15 -33.50
N GLU A 260 6.47 -75.18 -32.80
CA GLU A 260 6.87 -74.32 -31.68
C GLU A 260 7.55 -73.00 -32.10
N GLU A 261 6.91 -71.83 -32.11
CA GLU A 261 5.96 -71.22 -31.15
C GLU A 261 6.41 -71.35 -29.69
N LYS A 262 7.18 -70.36 -29.24
CA LYS A 262 7.20 -69.90 -27.84
C LYS A 262 7.29 -68.38 -27.81
N GLU A 263 6.12 -67.77 -27.77
CA GLU A 263 5.85 -66.61 -26.94
C GLU A 263 5.88 -67.07 -25.47
N PHE A 264 6.49 -66.28 -24.57
CA PHE A 264 6.04 -65.98 -23.19
C PHE A 264 7.10 -65.20 -22.38
N PRO A 265 6.70 -64.53 -21.27
CA PRO A 265 7.14 -63.19 -20.89
C PRO A 265 7.98 -63.22 -19.59
N ASN A 266 8.45 -62.07 -19.10
CA ASN A 266 8.03 -61.61 -17.77
C ASN A 266 8.51 -60.19 -17.45
N GLU A 267 7.67 -59.54 -16.67
CA GLU A 267 7.89 -58.32 -15.92
C GLU A 267 9.11 -58.41 -15.00
N GLY A 268 9.69 -57.23 -14.75
CA GLY A 268 10.60 -56.99 -13.64
C GLY A 268 10.41 -55.56 -13.16
N GLU A 269 9.42 -55.36 -12.29
CA GLU A 269 9.42 -54.29 -11.31
C GLU A 269 10.77 -54.25 -10.58
N GLY A 270 11.37 -53.07 -10.45
CA GLY A 270 12.59 -52.84 -9.72
C GLY A 270 12.62 -51.43 -9.15
N LYS A 271 11.92 -51.25 -8.02
CA LYS A 271 12.09 -50.12 -7.10
C LYS A 271 13.57 -49.76 -6.90
N LYS A 272 13.90 -48.49 -7.12
CA LYS A 272 14.55 -47.63 -6.12
C LYS A 272 14.41 -46.16 -6.48
#